data_AF-A0A7Z1AIL2-F1
#
_entry.id   AF-A0A7Z1AIL2-F1
#
_cell.length_a   1.000
_cell.length_b   1.000
_cell.length_c   1.000
_cell.angle_alpha   90.00
_cell.angle_beta   90.00
_cell.angle_gamma   90.00
#
_symmetry.space_group_name_H-M   'P 1'
#
loop_
_entity.id
_entity.type
_entity.pdbx_description
1 polymer ?
#
loop_
_entity_poly.entity_id
_entity_poly.type
_entity_poly.pdbx_seq_one_letter_code
_entity_poly.pdbx_strand_id
1 'polypeptide(L)' 'MPPPKAHDRLYGYQLGELPRGYSVEEGTIAPALGFEGGGKQFIFLNERGEMVSIAECIEKGILLEWIH' A
#
# COMPACT_ATOMS: atom_id res chain seq x y z
N MET A 1 0.39 19.98 0.54
CA MET A 1 0.61 18.80 -0.33
C MET A 1 -0.11 19.08 -1.64
N PRO A 2 0.55 19.00 -2.81
CA PRO A 2 -0.10 19.29 -4.09
C PRO A 2 -1.20 18.26 -4.39
N PRO A 3 -2.23 18.60 -5.19
CA PRO A 3 -3.26 17.64 -5.59
C PRO A 3 -2.62 16.48 -6.37
N PRO A 4 -3.06 15.22 -6.17
CA PRO A 4 -2.62 14.11 -6.98
C PRO A 4 -2.91 14.45 -8.45
N LYS A 5 -1.87 14.45 -9.27
CA LYS A 5 -2.02 14.75 -10.69
C LYS A 5 -2.81 13.59 -11.30
N ALA A 6 -3.75 13.87 -12.19
CA ALA A 6 -4.54 12.88 -12.92
C ALA A 6 -3.71 12.00 -13.89
N HIS A 7 -2.40 11.85 -13.65
CA HIS A 7 -1.40 11.26 -14.53
C HIS A 7 -0.54 10.21 -13.82
N ASP A 8 -0.76 9.96 -12.53
CA ASP A 8 -0.02 8.91 -11.82
C ASP A 8 -0.44 7.55 -12.38
N ARG A 9 0.56 6.71 -12.70
CA ARG A 9 0.33 5.38 -13.28
C ARG A 9 -0.41 4.50 -12.27
N LEU A 10 -1.43 3.80 -12.75
CA LEU A 10 -2.14 2.78 -11.98
C LEU A 10 -1.35 1.46 -12.03
N TYR A 11 -1.08 0.87 -10.86
CA TYR A 11 -0.44 -0.44 -10.73
C TYR A 11 -1.36 -1.39 -9.94
N GLY A 12 -1.48 -2.62 -10.41
CA GLY A 12 -2.22 -3.69 -9.74
C GLY A 12 -1.27 -4.74 -9.19
N TYR A 13 -1.58 -5.27 -8.00
CA TYR A 13 -0.77 -6.28 -7.32
C TYR A 13 -1.66 -7.38 -6.74
N GLN A 14 -1.11 -8.58 -6.65
CA GLN A 14 -1.68 -9.66 -5.84
C GLN A 14 -0.93 -9.76 -4.50
N LEU A 15 -1.63 -10.10 -3.42
CA LEU A 15 -0.98 -10.39 -2.14
C LEU A 15 -0.27 -11.73 -2.23
N GLY A 16 1.03 -11.72 -1.97
CA GLY A 16 1.83 -12.91 -1.77
C GLY A 16 1.87 -13.32 -0.30
N GLU A 17 3.02 -13.82 0.14
CA GLU A 17 3.21 -14.26 1.52
C GLU A 17 3.76 -13.12 2.38
N LEU A 18 3.24 -12.98 3.60
CA LEU A 18 3.75 -12.01 4.56
C LEU A 18 4.91 -12.63 5.35
N PRO A 19 6.14 -12.11 5.27
CA PRO A 19 7.27 -12.62 6.02
C PRO A 19 7.02 -12.60 7.53
N ARG A 20 7.67 -13.50 8.26
CA ARG A 20 7.53 -13.58 9.71
C ARG A 20 7.87 -12.22 10.35
N GLY A 21 7.01 -11.79 11.27
CA GLY A 21 7.18 -10.55 12.02
C GLY A 21 6.74 -9.28 11.29
N TYR A 22 6.46 -9.36 9.98
CA TYR A 22 5.79 -8.28 9.26
C TYR A 22 4.30 -8.29 9.60
N SER A 23 3.66 -7.13 9.48
CA SER A 23 2.23 -6.97 9.72
C SER A 23 1.59 -6.06 8.68
N VAL A 24 0.26 -6.10 8.62
CA VAL A 24 -0.55 -5.22 7.79
C VAL A 24 -1.57 -4.53 8.68
N GLU A 25 -1.59 -3.21 8.64
CA GLU A 25 -2.64 -2.42 9.24
C GLU A 25 -3.67 -2.05 8.18
N GLU A 26 -4.94 -2.34 8.46
CA GLU A 26 -6.08 -1.91 7.65
C GLU A 26 -6.66 -0.63 8.25
N GLY A 27 -6.95 0.35 7.39
CA GLY A 27 -7.57 1.61 7.79
C GLY A 27 -8.56 2.13 6.76
N THR A 28 -9.30 3.16 7.15
CA THR A 28 -10.15 3.94 6.23
C THR A 28 -9.42 5.24 5.87
N ILE A 29 -9.45 5.61 4.58
CA ILE A 29 -8.89 6.86 4.08
C ILE A 29 -9.77 8.01 4.57
N ALA A 30 -9.17 8.96 5.29
CA ALA A 30 -9.87 10.14 5.78
C ALA A 30 -10.19 11.14 4.64
N PRO A 31 -11.22 12.00 4.80
CA PRO A 31 -11.46 13.11 3.89
C PRO A 31 -10.26 14.05 3.83
N ALA A 32 -9.81 14.40 2.62
CA ALA A 32 -8.66 15.27 2.41
C ALA A 32 -8.66 15.89 1.00
N LEU A 33 -7.97 17.02 0.83
CA LEU A 33 -7.76 17.69 -0.47
C LEU A 33 -9.07 17.99 -1.25
N GLY A 34 -10.19 18.21 -0.54
CA GLY A 34 -11.50 18.44 -1.16
C GLY A 34 -12.25 17.18 -1.60
N PHE A 35 -11.72 15.99 -1.30
CA PHE A 35 -12.36 14.71 -1.57
C PHE A 35 -12.90 14.07 -0.28
N GLU A 36 -13.98 13.28 -0.40
CA GLU A 36 -14.68 12.65 0.74
C GLU A 36 -13.90 11.50 1.41
N GLY A 37 -12.92 10.91 0.74
CA GLY A 37 -12.20 9.74 1.25
C GLY A 37 -13.09 8.48 1.28
N GLY A 38 -12.98 7.67 2.35
CA GLY A 38 -13.85 6.50 2.60
C GLY A 38 -13.36 5.18 2.01
N GLY A 39 -12.32 5.19 1.18
CA GLY A 39 -11.69 3.97 0.69
C GLY A 39 -10.97 3.20 1.80
N LYS A 40 -10.85 1.87 1.67
CA LYS A 40 -9.95 1.08 2.52
C LYS A 40 -8.49 1.29 2.07
N GLN A 41 -7.59 1.38 3.02
CA GLN A 41 -6.14 1.45 2.80
C GLN A 41 -5.43 0.41 3.65
N PHE A 42 -4.26 0.00 3.18
CA PHE A 42 -3.40 -0.98 3.84
C PHE A 42 -2.01 -0.40 4.00
N ILE A 43 -1.44 -0.54 5.19
CA ILE A 43 -0.08 -0.12 5.52
C ILE A 43 0.70 -1.38 5.91
N PHE A 44 1.78 -1.67 5.19
CA PHE A 44 2.67 -2.77 5.51
C PHE A 44 3.74 -2.30 6.48
N LEU A 45 3.95 -3.05 7.56
CA LEU A 45 4.96 -2.76 8.58
C LEU A 45 5.96 -3.91 8.68
N ASN A 46 7.23 -3.58 8.89
CA ASN A 46 8.26 -4.56 9.18
C ASN A 46 8.24 -4.99 10.65
N GLU A 47 9.16 -5.88 11.03
CA GLU A 47 9.29 -6.43 12.39
C GLU A 47 9.54 -5.37 13.50
N ARG A 48 9.96 -4.16 13.11
CA ARG A 48 10.20 -3.03 14.01
C ARG A 48 9.00 -2.08 14.08
N GLY A 49 7.92 -2.36 13.34
CA GLY A 49 6.75 -1.48 13.22
C GLY A 49 6.97 -0.30 12.27
N GLU A 50 7.98 -0.36 11.39
CA GLU A 50 8.27 0.71 10.44
C GLU A 50 7.56 0.44 9.10
N MET A 51 7.08 1.50 8.44
CA MET A 51 6.40 1.39 7.15
C MET A 51 7.34 0.88 6.05
N VAL A 52 6.84 -0.09 5.30
CA VAL A 52 7.55 -0.73 4.19
C VAL A 52 7.14 -0.09 2.87
N SER A 53 8.13 0.18 2.01
CA SER A 53 7.86 0.72 0.68
C SER A 53 7.27 -0.35 -0.25
N ILE A 54 6.54 0.05 -1.28
CA ILE A 54 6.00 -0.89 -2.29
C ILE A 54 7.11 -1.67 -2.99
N ALA A 55 8.26 -1.04 -3.28
CA ALA A 55 9.41 -1.71 -3.89
C ALA A 55 9.93 -2.85 -3.00
N GLU A 56 10.07 -2.59 -1.70
CA GLU A 56 10.48 -3.62 -0.74
C GLU A 56 9.42 -4.71 -0.59
N CYS A 57 8.12 -4.37 -0.59
CA CYS A 57 7.06 -5.38 -0.60
C CYS A 57 7.17 -6.34 -1.79
N ILE A 58 7.59 -5.85 -2.97
CA ILE A 58 7.83 -6.68 -4.16
C ILE A 58 9.07 -7.56 -3.96
N GLU A 59 10.19 -6.98 -3.51
CA GLU A 59 11.43 -7.72 -3.25
C GLU A 59 11.25 -8.84 -2.21
N LYS A 60 10.37 -8.64 -1.23
CA LYS A 60 10.04 -9.61 -0.18
C LYS A 60 8.94 -10.61 -0.57
N GLY A 61 8.32 -10.47 -1.74
CA GLY A 61 7.22 -11.32 -2.19
C GLY A 61 5.89 -11.08 -1.44
N ILE A 62 5.75 -9.96 -0.74
CA ILE A 62 4.50 -9.53 -0.09
C ILE A 62 3.50 -9.07 -1.15
N LEU A 63 3.98 -8.36 -2.16
CA LEU A 63 3.21 -7.95 -3.34
C LEU A 63 3.82 -8.61 -4.58
N LEU A 64 2.98 -9.28 -5.35
CA LEU A 64 3.34 -9.88 -6.62
C LEU A 64 2.74 -9.03 -7.74
N GLU A 65 3.50 -8.80 -8.82
CA GLU A 65 2.96 -8.10 -9.99
C GLU A 65 1.72 -8.83 -10.51
N TRP A 66 0.64 -8.10 -10.70
CA TRP A 66 -0.57 -8.68 -11.27
C TRP A 66 -0.37 -8.84 -12.79
N ILE A 67 -0.04 -10.06 -13.22
CA ILE A 67 -0.01 -10.41 -14.64
C ILE A 67 -1.45 -10.73 -15.09
N HIS A 68 -1.97 -9.94 -16.03
CA HIS A 68 -3.19 -10.23 -16.79
C HIS A 68 -2.80 -10.87 -18.13
#